data_AF-A0A8J7YEJ8-F1
#
_entry.id   AF-A0A8J7YEJ8-F1
#
_cell.length_a   1.000
_cell.length_b   1.000
_cell.length_c   1.000
_cell.angle_alpha   90.00
_cell.angle_beta   90.00
_cell.angle_gamma   90.00
#
_symmetry.space_group_name_H-M   'P 1'
#
loop_
_entity.id
_entity.type
_entity.pdbx_description
1 polymer ?
#
loop_
_entity_poly.entity_id
_entity_poly.type
_entity_poly.pdbx_seq_one_letter_code
_entity_poly.pdbx_strand_id
1 'polypeptide(L)'
;MDSKDLEIYGFTSWVKLSKLKENEGKDIPEKSGVYVFRLDRKFGRLVGESDILYIGIIGTYDNLRKRIYKDYILGENIRKDYKTIQRIHTYLDLGYLDKVEVSWIELKDLKKLINELEDLKKSVKEIRENLMKKLKNSENLIVKLLDDLEKSLELIEDVREKEIYDEDYEKELGNNYKEKLLEKYEKDHHELPPWNRKLI
;
A
#
# COMPACT_ATOMS: atom_id res chain seq x y z
N MET A 1 -11.97 -29.16 -10.44
CA MET A 1 -11.10 -28.18 -11.10
C MET A 1 -10.72 -28.74 -12.44
N ASP A 2 -11.10 -28.04 -13.49
CA ASP A 2 -10.86 -28.37 -14.89
C ASP A 2 -9.93 -27.33 -15.53
N SER A 3 -9.40 -27.62 -16.72
CA SER A 3 -8.52 -26.70 -17.44
C SER A 3 -9.14 -25.35 -17.74
N LYS A 4 -10.46 -25.28 -17.89
CA LYS A 4 -11.20 -24.01 -18.04
C LYS A 4 -11.07 -23.10 -16.81
N ASP A 5 -11.03 -23.69 -15.61
CA ASP A 5 -10.87 -22.93 -14.37
C ASP A 5 -9.48 -22.27 -14.29
N LEU A 6 -8.53 -22.70 -15.13
CA LEU A 6 -7.16 -22.19 -15.13
C LEU A 6 -6.93 -20.98 -16.03
N GLU A 7 -7.92 -20.60 -16.85
CA GLU A 7 -7.85 -19.43 -17.71
C GLU A 7 -7.65 -18.15 -16.91
N ILE A 8 -8.25 -18.05 -15.71
CA ILE A 8 -8.09 -16.90 -14.79
C ILE A 8 -6.63 -16.73 -14.31
N TYR A 9 -5.83 -17.79 -14.37
CA TYR A 9 -4.41 -17.78 -14.02
C TYR A 9 -3.51 -17.65 -15.25
N GLY A 10 -4.10 -17.49 -16.45
CA GLY A 10 -3.39 -17.27 -17.72
C GLY A 10 -3.16 -18.52 -18.56
N PHE A 11 -3.59 -19.71 -18.15
CA PHE A 11 -3.39 -20.97 -18.91
C PHE A 11 -4.39 -21.08 -20.07
N THR A 12 -4.20 -20.23 -21.08
CA THR A 12 -5.12 -20.06 -22.22
C THR A 12 -4.67 -20.79 -23.48
N SER A 13 -3.38 -21.14 -23.59
CA SER A 13 -2.78 -21.75 -24.78
C SER A 13 -2.30 -23.16 -24.47
N TRP A 14 -2.93 -24.15 -25.11
CA TRP A 14 -2.65 -25.57 -24.89
C TRP A 14 -2.01 -26.17 -26.14
N VAL A 15 -0.91 -26.89 -25.95
CA VAL A 15 -0.13 -27.50 -27.04
C VAL A 15 -0.03 -29.01 -26.81
N LYS A 16 -0.33 -29.80 -27.83
CA LYS A 16 -0.16 -31.27 -27.78
C LYS A 16 1.30 -31.65 -27.58
N LEU A 17 1.54 -32.64 -26.71
CA LEU A 17 2.91 -33.12 -26.47
C LEU A 17 3.53 -33.79 -27.69
N SER A 18 2.75 -34.42 -28.56
CA SER A 18 3.27 -34.98 -29.82
C SER A 18 3.83 -33.91 -30.76
N LYS A 19 3.12 -32.79 -30.90
CA LYS A 19 3.63 -31.62 -31.65
C LYS A 19 4.94 -31.08 -31.05
N LEU A 20 5.05 -31.05 -29.72
CA LEU A 20 6.28 -30.66 -29.03
C LEU A 20 7.41 -31.69 -29.20
N LYS A 21 7.08 -32.97 -29.38
CA LYS A 21 8.07 -34.01 -29.70
C LYS A 21 8.63 -33.81 -31.11
N GLU A 22 7.74 -33.57 -32.08
CA GLU A 22 8.09 -33.34 -33.48
C GLU A 22 8.96 -32.09 -33.68
N ASN A 23 8.71 -31.02 -32.93
CA ASN A 23 9.48 -29.78 -33.02
C ASN A 23 10.69 -29.70 -32.08
N GLU A 24 11.07 -30.82 -31.45
CA GLU A 24 12.19 -30.90 -30.49
C GLU A 24 12.07 -29.94 -29.30
N GLY A 25 10.83 -29.68 -28.85
CA GLY A 25 10.50 -28.80 -27.75
C GLY A 25 10.88 -27.34 -27.96
N LYS A 26 11.06 -26.88 -29.21
CA LYS A 26 11.49 -25.51 -29.54
C LYS A 26 10.48 -24.44 -29.10
N ASP A 27 9.21 -24.80 -29.05
CA ASP A 27 8.14 -23.88 -28.61
C ASP A 27 8.10 -23.70 -27.08
N ILE A 28 8.86 -24.51 -26.33
CA ILE A 28 8.87 -24.45 -24.86
C ILE A 28 9.98 -23.49 -24.41
N PRO A 29 9.68 -22.46 -23.59
CA PRO A 29 10.68 -21.50 -23.16
C PRO A 29 11.74 -22.14 -22.24
N GLU A 30 12.98 -21.67 -22.36
CA GLU A 30 14.08 -22.04 -21.47
C GLU A 30 14.08 -21.19 -20.19
N LYS A 31 12.91 -21.09 -19.55
CA LYS A 31 12.70 -20.31 -18.31
C LYS A 31 12.04 -21.15 -17.22
N SER A 32 12.16 -20.69 -15.98
CA SER A 32 11.37 -21.19 -14.85
C SER A 32 9.89 -20.89 -15.05
N GLY A 33 9.02 -21.71 -14.47
CA GLY A 33 7.59 -21.61 -14.73
C GLY A 33 6.74 -22.63 -14.02
N VAL A 34 5.44 -22.45 -14.14
CA VAL A 34 4.42 -23.45 -13.77
C VAL A 34 3.87 -24.03 -15.07
N TYR A 35 3.66 -25.34 -15.11
CA TYR A 35 3.07 -26.03 -16.25
C TYR A 35 1.99 -26.99 -15.79
N VAL A 36 1.05 -27.25 -16.69
CA VAL A 36 -0.10 -28.10 -16.44
C VAL A 36 -0.25 -29.05 -17.61
N PHE A 37 -0.30 -30.34 -17.33
CA PHE A 37 -0.74 -31.36 -18.27
C PHE A 37 -2.23 -31.60 -18.11
N ARG A 38 -2.94 -31.66 -19.24
CA ARG A 38 -4.34 -32.09 -19.30
C ARG A 38 -4.51 -33.18 -20.35
N LEU A 39 -5.58 -33.95 -20.20
CA LEU A 39 -6.07 -34.85 -21.24
C LEU A 39 -7.11 -34.13 -22.10
N ASP A 40 -7.28 -34.58 -23.34
CA ASP A 40 -8.37 -34.18 -24.24
C ASP A 40 -9.76 -34.66 -23.82
N ARG A 41 -9.86 -35.28 -22.64
CA ARG A 41 -11.06 -35.82 -22.02
C ARG A 41 -10.96 -35.75 -20.50
N LYS A 42 -12.12 -35.76 -19.84
CA LYS A 42 -12.19 -35.93 -18.40
C LYS A 42 -11.93 -37.38 -17.99
N PHE A 43 -11.45 -37.55 -16.77
CA PHE A 43 -11.30 -38.86 -16.15
C PHE A 43 -11.62 -38.80 -14.65
N GLY A 44 -12.03 -39.94 -14.11
CA GLY A 44 -12.38 -40.07 -12.70
C GLY A 44 -11.18 -39.79 -11.79
N ARG A 45 -11.42 -39.05 -10.71
CA ARG A 45 -10.48 -38.79 -9.61
C ARG A 45 -10.97 -39.52 -8.36
N LEU A 46 -10.17 -39.48 -7.29
CA LEU A 46 -10.60 -39.99 -5.98
C LEU A 46 -11.89 -39.28 -5.51
N VAL A 47 -12.02 -38.00 -5.84
CA VAL A 47 -13.23 -37.20 -5.64
C VAL A 47 -13.57 -36.49 -6.95
N GLY A 48 -14.70 -36.84 -7.55
CA GLY A 48 -15.20 -36.24 -8.79
C GLY A 48 -14.40 -36.63 -10.04
N GLU A 49 -14.30 -35.72 -10.99
CA GLU A 49 -13.61 -35.87 -12.26
C GLU A 49 -12.81 -34.60 -12.60
N SER A 50 -11.81 -34.74 -13.46
CA SER A 50 -11.01 -33.62 -13.97
C SER A 50 -10.37 -34.00 -15.31
N ASP A 51 -10.12 -33.02 -16.17
CA ASP A 51 -9.27 -33.18 -17.36
C ASP A 51 -7.78 -32.92 -17.05
N ILE A 52 -7.47 -32.23 -15.96
CA ILE A 52 -6.10 -31.99 -15.52
C ILE A 52 -5.47 -33.32 -15.15
N LEU A 53 -4.30 -33.63 -15.68
CA LEU A 53 -3.51 -34.81 -15.35
C LEU A 53 -2.55 -34.51 -14.19
N TYR A 54 -1.78 -33.44 -14.33
CA TYR A 54 -0.69 -33.08 -13.44
C TYR A 54 -0.38 -31.59 -13.50
N ILE A 55 0.02 -31.01 -12.37
CA ILE A 55 0.51 -29.64 -12.25
C ILE A 55 1.92 -29.70 -11.69
N GLY A 56 2.86 -29.01 -12.33
CA GLY A 56 4.24 -28.95 -11.89
C GLY A 56 4.77 -27.52 -11.87
N ILE A 57 5.74 -27.29 -11.00
CA ILE A 57 6.48 -26.03 -10.89
C ILE A 57 7.97 -26.30 -11.08
N ILE A 58 8.65 -25.33 -11.69
CA ILE A 58 10.08 -25.37 -11.95
C ILE A 58 10.70 -24.11 -11.38
N GLY A 59 11.65 -24.31 -10.46
CA GLY A 59 12.41 -23.24 -9.82
C GLY A 59 13.59 -22.76 -10.64
N THR A 60 14.49 -22.03 -9.99
CA THR A 60 15.61 -21.28 -10.59
C THR A 60 16.73 -22.12 -11.21
N TYR A 61 16.89 -23.39 -10.83
CA TYR A 61 17.99 -24.25 -11.28
C TYR A 61 17.62 -25.16 -12.46
N ASP A 62 16.41 -25.01 -13.00
CA ASP A 62 15.88 -25.84 -14.06
C ASP A 62 14.93 -25.00 -14.93
N ASN A 63 14.53 -25.52 -16.08
CA ASN A 63 13.64 -24.78 -16.98
C ASN A 63 12.52 -25.66 -17.57
N LEU A 64 11.45 -24.99 -18.03
CA LEU A 64 10.27 -25.60 -18.64
C LEU A 64 10.65 -26.57 -19.75
N ARG A 65 11.55 -26.17 -20.66
CA ARG A 65 11.99 -27.04 -21.76
C ARG A 65 12.64 -28.32 -21.27
N LYS A 66 13.61 -28.24 -20.36
CA LYS A 66 14.26 -29.44 -19.80
C LYS A 66 13.24 -30.35 -19.12
N ARG A 67 12.38 -29.79 -18.26
CA ARG A 67 11.39 -30.58 -17.53
C ARG A 67 10.35 -31.23 -18.44
N ILE A 68 9.73 -30.46 -19.32
CA ILE A 68 8.63 -30.94 -20.16
C ILE A 68 9.16 -31.85 -21.27
N TYR A 69 10.17 -31.38 -22.00
CA TYR A 69 10.68 -32.10 -23.17
C TYR A 69 11.69 -33.18 -22.80
N LYS A 70 12.79 -32.83 -22.12
CA LYS A 70 13.85 -33.82 -21.84
C LYS A 70 13.42 -34.85 -20.80
N ASP A 71 12.79 -34.42 -19.71
CA ASP A 71 12.46 -35.35 -18.61
C ASP A 71 11.21 -36.16 -18.91
N TYR A 72 10.10 -35.54 -19.31
CA TYR A 72 8.84 -36.27 -19.53
C TYR A 72 8.69 -36.84 -20.95
N ILE A 73 8.94 -36.07 -22.00
CA ILE A 73 8.74 -36.54 -23.39
C ILE A 73 9.84 -37.51 -23.82
N LEU A 74 11.11 -37.20 -23.54
CA LEU A 74 12.25 -38.04 -23.95
C LEU A 74 12.69 -39.04 -22.87
N GLY A 75 12.40 -38.80 -21.60
CA GLY A 75 12.81 -39.69 -20.51
C GLY A 75 14.31 -39.62 -20.14
N GLU A 76 15.04 -38.57 -20.55
CA GLU A 76 16.51 -38.51 -20.43
C GLU A 76 17.01 -38.52 -18.98
N ASN A 77 16.26 -37.97 -18.03
CA ASN A 77 16.68 -37.82 -16.62
C ASN A 77 15.92 -38.74 -15.66
N ILE A 78 15.48 -39.91 -16.12
CA ILE A 78 14.81 -40.91 -15.29
C ILE A 78 15.82 -41.56 -14.34
N ARG A 79 16.00 -40.97 -13.15
CA ARG A 79 16.72 -41.61 -12.04
C ARG A 79 15.73 -42.37 -11.15
N LYS A 80 16.19 -43.43 -10.48
CA LYS A 80 15.36 -44.34 -9.66
C LYS A 80 14.52 -43.63 -8.58
N ASP A 81 15.00 -42.49 -8.09
CA ASP A 81 14.38 -41.67 -7.04
C ASP A 81 13.28 -40.71 -7.54
N TYR A 82 13.20 -40.42 -8.85
CA TYR A 82 12.22 -39.47 -9.41
C TYR A 82 10.94 -40.18 -9.88
N LYS A 83 10.20 -40.74 -8.91
CA LYS A 83 8.98 -41.53 -9.16
C LYS A 83 7.92 -40.80 -10.00
N THR A 84 7.78 -39.47 -9.86
CA THR A 84 6.80 -38.70 -10.64
C THR A 84 7.21 -38.57 -12.11
N ILE A 85 8.51 -38.37 -12.38
CA ILE A 85 9.04 -38.31 -13.76
C ILE A 85 8.85 -39.64 -14.45
N GLN A 86 9.27 -40.73 -13.79
CA GLN A 86 9.03 -42.08 -14.26
C GLN A 86 7.58 -42.33 -14.60
N ARG A 87 6.67 -42.06 -13.65
CA ARG A 87 5.24 -42.33 -13.84
C ARG A 87 4.68 -41.57 -15.04
N ILE A 88 4.95 -40.27 -15.13
CA ILE A 88 4.42 -39.45 -16.23
C ILE A 88 5.01 -39.91 -17.57
N HIS A 89 6.33 -40.12 -17.65
CA HIS A 89 6.98 -40.61 -18.86
C HIS A 89 6.41 -41.97 -19.30
N THR A 90 6.29 -42.94 -18.38
CA THR A 90 5.68 -44.24 -18.67
C THR A 90 4.26 -44.09 -19.22
N TYR A 91 3.44 -43.18 -18.67
CA TYR A 91 2.12 -42.92 -19.25
C TYR A 91 2.20 -42.40 -20.68
N LEU A 92 3.11 -41.46 -20.97
CA LEU A 92 3.29 -40.92 -22.32
C LEU A 92 3.74 -42.01 -23.32
N ASP A 93 4.67 -42.86 -22.92
CA ASP A 93 5.16 -44.00 -23.71
C ASP A 93 4.09 -45.06 -24.00
N LEU A 94 3.09 -45.20 -23.13
CA LEU A 94 1.92 -46.07 -23.34
C LEU A 94 0.89 -45.49 -24.35
N GLY A 95 1.29 -44.53 -25.18
CA GLY A 95 0.46 -43.97 -26.25
C GLY A 95 -0.46 -42.83 -25.80
N TYR A 96 -0.13 -42.15 -24.71
CA TYR A 96 -0.86 -40.96 -24.27
C TYR A 96 -0.28 -39.66 -24.84
N LEU A 97 0.86 -39.71 -25.53
CA LEU A 97 1.52 -38.52 -26.07
C LEU A 97 0.59 -37.65 -26.95
N ASP A 98 -0.27 -38.27 -27.76
CA ASP A 98 -1.24 -37.56 -28.63
C ASP A 98 -2.52 -37.08 -27.94
N LYS A 99 -2.73 -37.55 -26.70
CA LYS A 99 -3.92 -37.28 -25.88
C LYS A 99 -3.65 -36.25 -24.79
N VAL A 100 -2.37 -35.92 -24.56
CA VAL A 100 -1.96 -34.97 -23.53
C VAL A 100 -1.58 -33.65 -24.17
N GLU A 101 -2.09 -32.58 -23.57
CA GLU A 101 -1.74 -31.21 -23.88
C GLU A 101 -1.07 -30.56 -22.68
N VAL A 102 -0.23 -29.57 -22.95
CA VAL A 102 0.42 -28.76 -21.93
C VAL A 102 0.15 -27.27 -22.15
N SER A 103 -0.04 -26.55 -21.05
CA SER A 103 0.04 -25.09 -20.99
C SER A 103 1.03 -24.72 -19.90
N TRP A 104 1.69 -23.57 -20.04
CA TRP A 104 2.65 -23.07 -19.06
C TRP A 104 2.52 -21.57 -18.84
N ILE A 105 2.98 -21.13 -17.67
CA ILE A 105 3.17 -19.72 -17.31
C ILE A 105 4.62 -19.56 -16.91
N GLU A 106 5.29 -18.62 -17.57
CA GLU A 106 6.63 -18.21 -17.21
C GLU A 106 6.59 -17.50 -15.86
N LEU A 107 7.40 -17.95 -14.91
CA LEU A 107 7.64 -17.17 -13.71
C LEU A 107 8.50 -15.98 -14.15
N LYS A 108 7.88 -14.79 -14.22
CA LYS A 108 8.62 -13.53 -14.30
C LYS A 108 9.65 -13.51 -13.19
N ASP A 109 10.80 -12.91 -13.47
CA ASP A 109 11.99 -12.91 -12.63
C ASP A 109 11.63 -12.60 -11.17
N LEU A 110 11.35 -13.65 -10.39
CA LEU A 110 10.83 -13.53 -9.02
C LEU A 110 11.82 -12.73 -8.18
N LYS A 111 13.11 -12.79 -8.54
CA LYS A 111 14.16 -11.96 -7.96
C LYS A 111 13.88 -10.48 -8.16
N LYS A 112 13.52 -10.04 -9.37
CA LYS A 112 13.19 -8.65 -9.65
C LYS A 112 11.99 -8.21 -8.80
N LEU A 113 10.95 -9.03 -8.74
CA LEU A 113 9.72 -8.72 -7.99
C LEU A 113 9.96 -8.71 -6.46
N ILE A 114 10.81 -9.61 -5.96
CA ILE A 114 11.26 -9.64 -4.56
C ILE A 114 12.08 -8.39 -4.25
N ASN A 115 13.02 -8.01 -5.11
CA ASN A 115 13.83 -6.79 -4.93
C ASN A 115 12.94 -5.54 -4.91
N GLU A 116 11.99 -5.42 -5.86
CA GLU A 116 11.01 -4.33 -5.88
C GLU A 116 10.17 -4.29 -4.58
N LEU A 117 9.77 -5.45 -4.06
CA LEU A 117 9.06 -5.56 -2.78
C LEU A 117 9.93 -5.14 -1.58
N GLU A 118 11.22 -5.48 -1.58
CA GLU A 118 12.16 -5.10 -0.53
C GLU A 118 12.43 -3.60 -0.51
N ASP A 119 12.63 -3.00 -1.68
CA ASP A 119 12.80 -1.55 -1.84
C ASP A 119 11.54 -0.81 -1.35
N LEU A 120 10.36 -1.29 -1.73
CA LEU A 120 9.10 -0.68 -1.32
C LEU A 120 8.87 -0.77 0.19
N LYS A 121 9.22 -1.91 0.82
CA LYS A 121 9.20 -2.06 2.29
C LYS A 121 10.13 -1.07 2.98
N LYS A 122 11.33 -0.82 2.42
CA LYS A 122 12.28 0.14 2.96
C LYS A 122 11.72 1.57 2.90
N SER A 123 11.16 1.97 1.75
CA SER A 123 10.54 3.29 1.60
C SER A 123 9.36 3.50 2.55
N VAL A 124 8.49 2.50 2.74
CA VAL A 124 7.37 2.57 3.69
C VAL A 124 7.86 2.76 5.13
N LYS A 125 8.94 2.06 5.53
CA LYS A 125 9.55 2.22 6.86
C LYS A 125 10.06 3.64 7.07
N GLU A 126 10.76 4.20 6.09
CA GLU A 126 11.31 5.56 6.16
C GLU A 126 10.22 6.63 6.22
N ILE A 127 9.14 6.48 5.44
CA ILE A 127 7.96 7.35 5.51
C ILE A 127 7.34 7.31 6.91
N ARG A 128 7.18 6.12 7.49
CA ARG A 128 6.63 5.94 8.85
C ARG A 128 7.49 6.64 9.90
N GLU A 129 8.81 6.47 9.85
CA GLU A 129 9.73 7.12 10.79
C GLU A 129 9.67 8.66 10.69
N ASN A 130 9.60 9.19 9.47
CA ASN A 130 9.47 10.63 9.23
C ASN A 130 8.14 11.19 9.74
N LEU A 131 7.03 10.47 9.55
CA LEU A 131 5.72 10.86 10.09
C LEU A 131 5.73 10.88 11.62
N MET A 132 6.31 9.86 12.26
CA MET A 132 6.41 9.81 13.72
C MET A 132 7.23 10.97 14.30
N LYS A 133 8.32 11.37 13.64
CA LYS A 133 9.11 12.55 14.04
C LYS A 133 8.29 13.84 13.92
N LYS A 134 7.55 14.01 12.82
CA LYS A 134 6.68 15.19 12.63
C LYS A 134 5.57 15.26 13.67
N LEU A 135 4.95 14.11 13.99
CA LEU A 135 3.92 14.02 15.03
C LEU A 135 4.47 14.45 16.38
N LYS A 136 5.62 13.87 16.79
CA LYS A 136 6.28 14.20 18.07
C LYS A 136 6.65 15.68 18.17
N ASN A 137 7.15 16.27 17.08
CA ASN A 137 7.45 17.70 17.06
C ASN A 137 6.18 18.57 17.21
N SER A 138 5.08 18.13 16.60
CA SER A 138 3.78 18.83 16.72
C SER A 138 3.22 18.72 18.14
N GLU A 139 3.31 17.54 18.75
CA GLU A 139 2.94 17.32 20.16
C GLU A 139 3.73 18.24 21.10
N ASN A 140 5.04 18.31 20.93
CA ASN A 140 5.89 19.20 21.74
C ASN A 140 5.50 20.68 21.58
N LEU A 141 5.13 21.11 20.38
CA LEU A 141 4.70 22.48 20.13
C LEU A 141 3.35 22.78 20.80
N ILE A 142 2.41 21.82 20.75
CA ILE A 142 1.11 21.93 21.42
C ILE A 142 1.30 22.08 22.92
N VAL A 143 2.15 21.24 23.54
CA VAL A 143 2.45 21.32 24.99
C VAL A 143 2.99 22.71 25.34
N LYS A 144 3.95 23.23 24.57
CA LYS A 144 4.51 24.56 24.82
C LYS A 144 3.46 25.67 24.71
N LEU A 145 2.58 25.61 23.70
CA LEU A 145 1.50 26.59 23.53
C LEU A 145 0.49 26.53 24.69
N LEU A 146 0.21 25.34 25.22
CA LEU A 146 -0.65 25.17 26.39
C LEU A 146 -0.01 25.80 27.64
N ASP A 147 1.29 25.55 27.89
CA ASP A 147 2.02 26.17 29.00
C ASP A 147 2.00 27.72 28.92
N ASP A 148 2.15 28.28 27.72
CA ASP A 148 2.14 29.73 27.50
C ASP A 148 0.72 30.32 27.68
N LEU A 149 -0.33 29.58 27.32
CA LEU A 149 -1.73 29.96 27.54
C LEU A 149 -2.10 29.93 29.03
N GLU A 150 -1.67 28.90 29.77
CA GLU A 150 -1.92 28.79 31.21
C GLU A 150 -1.32 29.97 31.99
N LYS A 151 -0.06 30.33 31.71
CA LYS A 151 0.57 31.51 32.33
C LYS A 151 -0.16 32.81 32.01
N SER A 152 -0.67 32.93 30.79
CA SER A 152 -1.42 34.12 30.38
C SER A 152 -2.76 34.22 31.11
N LEU A 153 -3.41 33.08 31.37
CA LEU A 153 -4.63 33.02 32.17
C LEU A 153 -4.37 33.38 33.64
N GLU A 154 -3.31 32.86 34.26
CA GLU A 154 -2.90 33.23 35.63
C GLU A 154 -2.69 34.75 35.76
N LEU A 155 -2.01 35.37 34.79
CA LEU A 155 -1.82 36.83 34.77
C LEU A 155 -3.13 37.60 34.66
N ILE A 156 -4.09 37.10 33.86
CA ILE A 156 -5.42 37.72 33.73
C ILE A 156 -6.20 37.59 35.04
N GLU A 157 -6.13 36.44 35.71
CA GLU A 157 -6.76 36.23 37.02
C GLU A 157 -6.14 37.15 38.07
N ASP A 158 -4.81 37.28 38.12
CA ASP A 158 -4.09 38.22 38.98
C ASP A 158 -4.53 39.68 38.76
N VAL A 159 -4.72 40.09 37.50
CA VAL A 159 -5.21 41.43 37.17
C VAL A 159 -6.67 41.59 37.62
N ARG A 160 -7.53 40.59 37.39
CA ARG A 160 -8.92 40.60 37.84
C ARG A 160 -9.06 40.63 39.37
N GLU A 161 -8.17 39.95 40.10
CA GLU A 161 -8.17 39.97 41.56
C GLU A 161 -7.61 41.28 42.13
N LYS A 162 -6.68 41.94 41.43
CA LYS A 162 -6.16 43.27 41.81
C LYS A 162 -7.11 44.41 41.40
N GLU A 163 -7.84 44.23 40.32
CA GLU A 163 -9.07 44.96 40.01
C GLU A 163 -10.21 44.38 40.85
N ILE A 164 -10.06 44.44 42.19
CA ILE A 164 -11.22 44.40 43.08
C ILE A 164 -12.11 45.54 42.60
N TYR A 165 -13.22 45.15 41.99
CA TYR A 165 -14.30 46.03 41.53
C TYR A 165 -14.65 47.02 42.64
N ASP A 166 -14.21 48.25 42.49
CA ASP A 166 -14.72 49.38 43.25
C ASP A 166 -15.35 50.34 42.22
N GLU A 167 -16.68 50.49 42.27
CA GLU A 167 -17.41 51.49 41.48
C GLU A 167 -16.81 52.89 41.63
N ASP A 168 -16.11 53.14 42.75
CA ASP A 168 -15.40 54.37 43.02
C ASP A 168 -14.21 54.59 42.06
N TYR A 169 -13.57 53.53 41.53
CA TYR A 169 -12.45 53.67 40.59
C TYR A 169 -12.92 54.06 39.17
N GLU A 170 -14.03 53.49 38.66
CA GLU A 170 -14.61 53.96 37.38
C GLU A 170 -15.08 55.42 37.49
N LYS A 171 -15.63 55.81 38.64
CA LYS A 171 -15.99 57.20 38.95
C LYS A 171 -14.78 58.11 38.99
N GLU A 172 -13.70 57.70 39.65
CA GLU A 172 -12.48 58.48 39.78
C GLU A 172 -11.76 58.61 38.43
N LEU A 173 -11.67 57.53 37.66
CA LEU A 173 -11.10 57.53 36.31
C LEU A 173 -11.92 58.39 35.34
N GLY A 174 -13.25 58.29 35.41
CA GLY A 174 -14.18 59.12 34.64
C GLY A 174 -14.06 60.61 34.98
N ASN A 175 -13.91 60.94 36.27
CA ASN A 175 -13.67 62.32 36.71
C ASN A 175 -12.32 62.85 36.23
N ASN A 176 -11.25 62.05 36.32
CA ASN A 176 -9.90 62.45 35.89
C ASN A 176 -9.82 62.68 34.37
N TYR A 177 -10.51 61.84 33.58
CA TYR A 177 -10.64 62.05 32.13
C TYR A 177 -11.49 63.28 31.79
N LYS A 178 -12.60 63.50 32.52
CA LYS A 178 -13.45 64.67 32.35
C LYS A 178 -12.68 65.97 32.62
N GLU A 179 -11.90 66.03 33.69
CA GLU A 179 -11.09 67.21 34.04
C GLU A 179 -10.07 67.54 32.96
N LYS A 180 -9.31 66.55 32.47
CA LYS A 180 -8.33 66.75 31.38
C LYS A 180 -8.99 67.20 30.07
N LEU A 181 -10.17 66.67 29.76
CA LEU A 181 -10.94 67.09 28.58
C LEU A 181 -11.47 68.52 28.74
N LEU A 182 -11.94 68.89 29.93
CA LEU A 182 -12.42 70.24 30.23
C LEU A 182 -11.29 71.26 30.15
N GLU A 183 -10.13 70.94 30.73
CA GLU A 183 -8.94 71.80 30.75
C GLU A 183 -8.42 72.03 29.32
N LYS A 184 -8.42 70.98 28.49
CA LYS A 184 -8.09 71.10 27.07
C LYS A 184 -9.14 71.94 26.30
N TYR A 185 -10.42 71.73 26.58
CA TYR A 185 -11.50 72.48 25.95
C TYR A 185 -11.40 73.99 26.26
N GLU A 186 -11.20 74.36 27.53
CA GLU A 186 -11.04 75.75 27.98
C GLU A 186 -9.78 76.43 27.41
N LYS A 187 -8.71 75.66 27.22
CA LYS A 187 -7.49 76.14 26.56
C LYS A 187 -7.69 76.40 25.07
N ASP A 188 -8.42 75.51 24.39
CA ASP A 188 -8.63 75.56 22.94
C ASP A 188 -9.80 76.48 22.55
N HIS A 189 -10.68 76.84 23.49
CA HIS A 189 -11.87 77.67 23.27
C HIS A 189 -11.93 78.78 24.33
N HIS A 190 -11.70 80.03 23.93
CA HIS A 190 -11.78 81.21 24.83
C HIS A 190 -13.22 81.60 25.26
N GLU A 191 -14.23 80.80 24.90
CA GLU A 191 -15.64 81.11 25.15
C GLU A 191 -16.29 79.98 25.96
N LEU A 192 -16.78 80.31 27.15
CA LEU A 192 -17.60 79.39 27.97
C LEU A 192 -18.98 79.20 27.31
N PRO A 193 -19.44 77.96 27.10
CA PRO A 193 -20.86 77.73 26.82
C PRO A 193 -21.70 78.03 28.08
N PRO A 194 -22.84 78.74 27.98
CA PRO A 194 -23.59 79.02 26.76
C PRO A 194 -23.81 80.53 26.51
N TRP A 195 -23.01 81.13 25.63
CA TRP A 195 -23.41 82.35 24.89
C TRP A 195 -24.12 82.04 23.56
N ASN A 196 -24.30 80.77 23.19
CA ASN A 196 -25.08 80.31 22.03
C ASN A 196 -26.62 80.34 22.24
N ARG A 197 -27.18 81.34 22.92
CA ARG A 197 -28.65 81.52 23.05
C ARG A 197 -29.18 82.88 22.58
N LYS A 198 -28.44 83.65 21.80
CA LYS A 198 -28.99 84.84 21.12
C LYS A 198 -28.57 84.87 19.66
N LEU A 199 -29.29 84.12 18.83
CA LEU A 199 -29.65 84.40 17.43
C LEU A 199 -30.48 83.20 16.93
N ILE A 200 -31.74 83.17 17.37
CA ILE A 200 -32.99 82.77 16.68
C ILE A 200 -34.11 82.97 17.70
#